data_AF-A0AA96UUE3-F1
#
_entry.id   AF-A0AA96UUE3-F1
#
_cell.length_a   1.000
_cell.length_b   1.000
_cell.length_c   1.000
_cell.angle_alpha   90.00
_cell.angle_beta   90.00
_cell.angle_gamma   90.00
#
_symmetry.space_group_name_H-M   'P 1'
#
loop_
_entity.id
_entity.type
_entity.pdbx_description
1 polymer ?
#
loop_
_entity_poly.entity_id
_entity_poly.type
_entity_poly.pdbx_seq_one_letter_code
_entity_poly.pdbx_strand_id
1 'polypeptide(L)'
;FFITSMIIKYTEEYMHGDKNLKRFYLLMVLFVFSMMFMIISPNLISILLGWDGLGLVSYALVIYYQNVKSYNAGMLTALTNRLGDAALLMSIAWMMDLGSWNFLNYLDLLKESVTIFMTTLFIILAAITKSAQIPFSSWLPAAMAAPTPVSSLVHSSTLVTAGVYLLFRFSASLS
;
A
#
# COMPACT_ATOMS: atom_id res chain seq x y z
N PHE A 1 -2.78 -3.04 15.07
CA PHE A 1 -2.22 -3.71 16.26
C PHE A 1 -3.00 -4.95 16.68
N PHE A 2 -4.31 -4.87 16.93
CA PHE A 2 -5.09 -6.07 17.31
C PHE A 2 -5.02 -7.18 16.25
N ILE A 3 -5.36 -6.86 15.00
CA ILE A 3 -5.31 -7.79 13.87
C ILE A 3 -3.91 -8.40 13.70
N THR A 4 -2.87 -7.57 13.75
CA THR A 4 -1.49 -8.00 13.58
C THR A 4 -1.03 -8.95 14.69
N SER A 5 -1.46 -8.73 15.94
CA SER A 5 -1.13 -9.63 17.06
C SER A 5 -1.80 -11.00 16.91
N MET A 6 -3.04 -11.06 16.41
CA MET A 6 -3.73 -12.32 16.15
C MET A 6 -3.09 -13.09 14.99
N ILE A 7 -2.67 -12.39 13.93
CA ILE A 7 -1.99 -13.01 12.79
C ILE A 7 -0.63 -13.57 13.21
N ILE A 8 0.13 -12.87 14.06
CA ILE A 8 1.40 -13.40 14.59
C ILE A 8 1.18 -14.72 15.35
N LYS A 9 0.16 -14.79 16.21
CA LYS A 9 -0.19 -16.06 16.89
C LYS A 9 -0.59 -17.15 15.91
N TYR A 10 -1.40 -16.81 14.91
CA TYR A 10 -1.80 -17.76 13.86
C TYR A 10 -0.59 -18.27 13.04
N THR A 11 0.43 -17.43 12.82
CA THR A 11 1.64 -17.82 12.08
C THR A 11 2.53 -18.76 12.87
N GLU A 12 2.57 -18.66 14.20
CA GLU A 12 3.32 -19.58 15.06
C GLU A 12 2.81 -21.01 14.91
N GLU A 13 1.49 -21.18 14.85
CA GLU A 13 0.86 -22.50 14.65
C GLU A 13 0.93 -22.96 13.19
N TYR A 14 0.60 -22.10 12.23
CA TYR A 14 0.51 -22.48 10.81
C TYR A 14 1.87 -22.83 10.18
N MET A 15 2.90 -22.05 10.50
CA MET A 15 4.24 -22.22 9.92
C MET A 15 5.17 -23.01 10.86
N HIS A 16 4.62 -23.79 11.80
CA HIS A 16 5.43 -24.52 12.77
C HIS A 16 6.39 -25.50 12.06
N GLY A 17 7.70 -25.35 12.32
CA GLY A 17 8.74 -26.20 11.73
C GLY A 17 9.38 -25.67 10.45
N ASP A 18 8.95 -24.52 9.93
CA ASP A 18 9.58 -23.90 8.76
C ASP A 18 10.95 -23.29 9.09
N LYS A 19 11.96 -23.60 8.25
CA LYS A 19 13.35 -23.13 8.47
C LYS A 19 13.48 -21.60 8.33
N ASN A 20 12.61 -20.96 7.56
CA ASN A 20 12.65 -19.53 7.25
C ASN A 20 11.69 -18.67 8.09
N LEU A 21 11.15 -19.21 9.19
CA LEU A 21 10.24 -18.51 10.10
C LEU A 21 10.75 -17.15 10.57
N LYS A 22 12.04 -17.04 10.93
CA LYS A 22 12.63 -15.76 11.39
C LYS A 22 12.54 -14.66 10.32
N ARG A 23 12.77 -15.02 9.05
CA ARG A 23 12.65 -14.09 7.92
C ARG A 23 11.20 -13.67 7.73
N PHE A 24 10.27 -14.62 7.85
CA PHE A 24 8.84 -14.35 7.74
C PHE A 24 8.35 -13.36 8.80
N TYR A 25 8.71 -13.56 10.07
CA TYR A 25 8.37 -12.62 11.15
C TYR A 25 8.93 -11.22 10.91
N LEU A 26 10.19 -11.11 10.48
CA LEU A 26 10.79 -9.81 10.17
C LEU A 26 10.02 -9.08 9.07
N LEU A 27 9.65 -9.78 8.00
CA LEU A 27 8.85 -9.21 6.92
C LEU A 27 7.46 -8.76 7.41
N MET A 28 6.79 -9.54 8.27
CA MET A 28 5.52 -9.11 8.85
C MET A 28 5.65 -7.86 9.72
N VAL A 29 6.68 -7.77 10.56
CA VAL A 29 6.92 -6.58 11.39
C VAL A 29 7.22 -5.36 10.53
N LEU A 30 8.07 -5.51 9.51
CA LEU A 30 8.39 -4.45 8.56
C LEU A 30 7.15 -3.96 7.80
N PHE A 31 6.24 -4.88 7.47
CA PHE A 31 4.97 -4.56 6.83
C PHE A 31 4.06 -3.73 7.75
N VAL A 32 3.96 -4.07 9.03
CA VAL A 32 3.18 -3.28 10.01
C VAL A 32 3.81 -1.90 10.21
N PHE A 33 5.14 -1.84 10.23
CA PHE A 33 5.88 -0.60 10.40
C PHE A 33 5.67 0.37 9.23
N SER A 34 5.70 -0.12 7.98
CA SER A 34 5.42 0.71 6.80
C SER A 34 3.98 1.23 6.79
N MET A 35 3.01 0.43 7.25
CA MET A 35 1.63 0.89 7.44
C MET A 35 1.53 2.02 8.48
N MET A 36 2.24 1.90 9.61
CA MET A 36 2.24 2.93 10.65
C MET A 36 2.80 4.26 10.14
N PHE A 37 3.89 4.21 9.37
CA PHE A 37 4.43 5.42 8.74
C PHE A 37 3.41 6.11 7.83
N MET A 38 2.68 5.33 7.02
CA MET A 38 1.66 5.88 6.14
C MET A 38 0.53 6.56 6.93
N ILE A 39 0.07 5.97 8.03
CA ILE A 39 -1.03 6.51 8.86
C ILE A 39 -0.62 7.81 9.57
N ILE A 40 0.59 7.86 10.14
CA ILE A 40 1.04 9.00 10.95
C ILE A 40 1.39 10.22 10.09
N SER A 41 1.81 9.98 8.84
CA SER A 41 2.34 11.01 7.96
C SER A 41 1.37 12.18 7.71
N PRO A 42 1.77 13.46 7.89
CA PRO A 42 0.95 14.62 7.50
C PRO A 42 1.26 15.15 6.09
N ASN A 43 2.22 14.53 5.39
CA ASN A 43 2.77 15.03 4.12
C ASN A 43 2.70 13.96 3.05
N LEU A 44 2.45 14.38 1.80
CA LEU A 44 2.31 13.46 0.65
C LEU A 44 3.59 12.65 0.39
N ILE A 45 4.77 13.25 0.58
CA ILE A 45 6.06 12.54 0.47
C ILE A 45 6.20 11.46 1.55
N SER A 46 5.76 11.75 2.78
CA SER A 46 5.84 10.75 3.85
C SER A 46 4.81 9.62 3.65
N ILE A 47 3.67 9.90 3.01
CA ILE A 47 2.75 8.85 2.53
C ILE A 47 3.44 7.98 1.49
N LEU A 48 4.15 8.56 0.51
CA LEU A 48 4.89 7.82 -0.52
C LEU A 48 5.90 6.83 0.11
N LEU A 49 6.65 7.25 1.13
CA LEU A 49 7.59 6.36 1.82
C LEU A 49 6.91 5.14 2.45
N GLY A 50 5.79 5.36 3.16
CA GLY A 50 5.00 4.25 3.70
C GLY A 50 4.37 3.38 2.60
N TRP A 51 3.95 4.02 1.52
CA TRP A 51 3.29 3.37 0.38
C TRP A 51 4.24 2.45 -0.40
N ASP A 52 5.45 2.92 -0.71
CA ASP A 52 6.51 2.13 -1.36
C ASP A 52 7.01 1.01 -0.42
N GLY A 53 7.19 1.32 0.87
CA GLY A 53 7.52 0.31 1.87
C GLY A 53 6.49 -0.83 1.91
N LEU A 54 5.19 -0.51 1.91
CA LEU A 54 4.14 -1.52 1.82
C LEU A 54 4.21 -2.34 0.52
N GLY A 55 4.52 -1.71 -0.61
CA GLY A 55 4.68 -2.37 -1.91
C GLY A 55 5.84 -3.37 -1.91
N LEU A 56 7.02 -2.93 -1.48
CA LEU A 56 8.23 -3.76 -1.41
C LEU A 56 8.08 -4.96 -0.47
N VAL A 57 7.51 -4.75 0.72
CA VAL A 57 7.33 -5.84 1.69
C VAL A 57 6.27 -6.83 1.23
N SER A 58 5.19 -6.36 0.60
CA SER A 58 4.19 -7.24 0.00
C SER A 58 4.80 -8.16 -1.08
N TYR A 59 5.66 -7.61 -1.93
CA TYR A 59 6.39 -8.39 -2.94
C TYR A 59 7.28 -9.47 -2.32
N ALA A 60 8.05 -9.11 -1.28
CA ALA A 60 8.92 -10.04 -0.59
C ALA A 60 8.14 -11.19 0.10
N LEU A 61 6.93 -10.91 0.59
CA LEU A 61 6.04 -11.91 1.18
C LEU A 61 5.41 -12.84 0.12
N VAL A 62 5.05 -12.32 -1.06
CA VAL A 62 4.49 -13.14 -2.16
C VAL A 62 5.52 -14.15 -2.69
N ILE A 63 6.80 -13.80 -2.71
CA ILE A 63 7.89 -14.65 -3.22
C ILE A 63 8.44 -15.61 -2.15
N TYR A 64 7.85 -15.66 -0.95
CA TYR A 64 8.38 -16.46 0.17
C TYR A 64 8.71 -17.92 -0.20
N TYR A 65 7.84 -18.59 -0.97
CA TYR A 65 8.04 -20.00 -1.38
C TYR A 65 9.00 -20.20 -2.56
N GLN A 66 9.46 -19.14 -3.22
CA GLN A 66 10.49 -19.20 -4.28
C GLN A 66 10.21 -20.19 -5.44
N ASN A 67 8.94 -20.48 -5.72
CA ASN A 67 8.51 -21.28 -6.85
C ASN A 67 8.33 -20.40 -8.11
N VAL A 68 8.46 -20.98 -9.32
CA VAL A 68 8.25 -20.25 -10.60
C VAL A 68 6.91 -19.53 -10.64
N LYS A 69 5.84 -20.18 -10.15
CA LYS A 69 4.52 -19.56 -10.02
C LYS A 69 4.52 -18.35 -9.07
N SER A 70 5.22 -18.44 -7.93
CA SER A 70 5.33 -17.33 -6.97
C SER A 70 6.17 -16.16 -7.49
N TYR A 71 7.20 -16.43 -8.30
CA TYR A 71 7.98 -15.37 -8.94
C TYR A 71 7.15 -14.59 -9.97
N ASN A 72 6.39 -15.29 -10.81
CA ASN A 72 5.51 -14.66 -11.79
C ASN A 72 4.41 -13.83 -11.11
N ALA A 73 3.79 -14.39 -10.05
CA ALA A 73 2.84 -13.67 -9.22
C ALA A 73 3.46 -12.43 -8.58
N GLY A 74 4.62 -12.58 -7.94
CA GLY A 74 5.36 -11.49 -7.32
C GLY A 74 5.67 -10.37 -8.31
N MET A 75 6.17 -10.70 -9.50
CA MET A 75 6.47 -9.69 -10.53
C MET A 75 5.21 -8.92 -10.94
N LEU A 76 4.09 -9.60 -11.13
CA LEU A 76 2.83 -8.94 -11.50
C LEU A 76 2.32 -8.01 -10.37
N THR A 77 2.46 -8.43 -9.10
CA THR A 77 2.13 -7.57 -7.95
C THR A 77 3.06 -6.36 -7.81
N ALA A 78 4.35 -6.52 -8.08
CA ALA A 78 5.30 -5.40 -8.01
C ALA A 78 5.06 -4.37 -9.12
N LEU A 79 4.85 -4.83 -10.35
CA LEU A 79 4.63 -3.95 -11.49
C LEU A 79 3.33 -3.13 -11.35
N THR A 80 2.26 -3.76 -10.89
CA THR A 80 0.98 -3.07 -10.66
C THR A 80 1.06 -2.06 -9.52
N ASN A 81 1.77 -2.38 -8.43
CA ASN A 81 2.03 -1.41 -7.35
C ASN A 81 2.86 -0.21 -7.84
N ARG A 82 3.87 -0.43 -8.69
CA ARG A 82 4.72 0.63 -9.23
C ARG A 82 3.96 1.63 -10.12
N LEU A 83 2.89 1.20 -10.78
CA LEU A 83 1.99 2.12 -11.48
C LEU A 83 1.29 3.09 -10.53
N GLY A 84 0.88 2.60 -9.35
CA GLY A 84 0.32 3.43 -8.29
C GLY A 84 1.34 4.40 -7.71
N ASP A 85 2.58 3.96 -7.50
CA ASP A 85 3.68 4.81 -7.03
C ASP A 85 3.96 5.96 -8.01
N ALA A 86 3.97 5.66 -9.33
CA ALA A 86 4.12 6.68 -10.36
C ALA A 86 3.00 7.73 -10.31
N ALA A 87 1.76 7.31 -10.05
CA ALA A 87 0.65 8.23 -9.89
C ALA A 87 0.81 9.14 -8.64
N LEU A 88 1.29 8.59 -7.52
CA LEU A 88 1.63 9.41 -6.34
C LEU A 88 2.80 10.37 -6.58
N LEU A 89 3.79 9.99 -7.38
CA LEU A 89 4.87 10.90 -7.75
C LEU A 89 4.36 12.06 -8.62
N MET A 90 3.43 11.77 -9.54
CA MET A 90 2.78 12.83 -10.33
C MET A 90 1.98 13.78 -9.43
N SER A 91 1.23 13.27 -8.44
CA SER A 91 0.50 14.15 -7.51
C SER A 91 1.43 15.02 -6.66
N ILE A 92 2.59 14.51 -6.24
CA ILE A 92 3.63 15.30 -5.56
C ILE A 92 4.19 16.40 -6.47
N ALA A 93 4.43 16.09 -7.75
CA ALA A 93 4.94 17.06 -8.72
C ALA A 93 3.96 18.22 -8.90
N TRP A 94 2.67 17.95 -9.05
CA TRP A 94 1.63 18.99 -9.14
C TRP A 94 1.45 19.79 -7.85
N MET A 95 1.67 19.18 -6.68
CA MET A 95 1.66 19.89 -5.39
C MET A 95 2.86 20.84 -5.20
N MET A 96 3.94 20.71 -5.99
CA MET A 96 5.07 21.64 -5.90
C MET A 96 4.67 23.08 -6.26
N ASP A 97 3.70 23.25 -7.16
CA ASP A 97 3.19 24.57 -7.57
C ASP A 97 2.53 25.33 -6.40
N LEU A 98 2.06 24.60 -5.38
CA LEU A 98 1.44 25.17 -4.18
C LEU A 98 2.46 25.55 -3.10
N GLY A 99 3.74 25.24 -3.30
CA GLY A 99 4.85 25.59 -2.40
C GLY A 99 4.98 24.73 -1.14
N SER A 100 4.08 23.76 -0.91
CA SER A 100 4.25 22.79 0.17
C SER A 100 3.57 21.45 -0.12
N TRP A 101 3.98 20.40 0.60
CA TRP A 101 3.44 19.04 0.49
C TRP A 101 2.51 18.65 1.66
N ASN A 102 2.18 19.60 2.53
CA ASN A 102 1.35 19.38 3.70
C ASN A 102 -0.12 19.55 3.31
N PHE A 103 -0.85 18.45 3.17
CA PHE A 103 -2.23 18.52 2.69
C PHE A 103 -3.20 19.19 3.68
N LEU A 104 -2.89 19.19 4.98
CA LEU A 104 -3.73 19.85 6.00
C LEU A 104 -3.99 21.34 5.72
N ASN A 105 -3.06 22.03 5.06
CA ASN A 105 -3.19 23.47 4.81
C ASN A 105 -3.89 23.80 3.48
N TYR A 106 -3.90 22.88 2.51
CA TYR A 106 -4.28 23.21 1.12
C TYR A 106 -5.63 22.66 0.71
N LEU A 107 -6.12 21.60 1.37
CA LEU A 107 -7.36 20.92 0.98
C LEU A 107 -8.61 21.81 1.12
N ASP A 108 -8.65 22.71 2.10
CA ASP A 108 -9.80 23.58 2.33
C ASP A 108 -9.72 24.93 1.60
N LEU A 109 -8.51 25.44 1.35
CA LEU A 109 -8.29 26.80 0.84
C LEU A 109 -8.35 26.91 -0.70
N LEU A 110 -8.10 25.83 -1.42
CA LEU A 110 -7.88 25.87 -2.87
C LEU A 110 -8.68 24.80 -3.64
N LYS A 111 -9.86 24.41 -3.14
CA LYS A 111 -10.70 23.35 -3.75
C LYS A 111 -10.94 23.50 -5.25
N GLU A 112 -11.00 24.72 -5.75
CA GLU A 112 -11.31 25.00 -7.16
C GLU A 112 -10.07 25.16 -8.06
N SER A 113 -8.85 25.00 -7.54
CA SER A 113 -7.66 25.11 -8.38
C SER A 113 -7.50 23.90 -9.29
N VAL A 114 -7.10 24.14 -10.54
CA VAL A 114 -6.75 23.08 -11.51
C VAL A 114 -5.67 22.15 -10.95
N THR A 115 -4.74 22.70 -10.16
CA THR A 115 -3.69 21.94 -9.49
C THR A 115 -4.27 20.91 -8.52
N ILE A 116 -5.23 21.29 -7.67
CA ILE A 116 -5.85 20.35 -6.73
C ILE A 116 -6.68 19.32 -7.46
N PHE A 117 -7.45 19.71 -8.48
CA PHE A 117 -8.19 18.74 -9.31
C PHE A 117 -7.28 17.69 -9.96
N MET A 118 -6.13 18.09 -10.51
CA MET A 118 -5.17 17.14 -11.08
C MET A 118 -4.58 16.24 -10.01
N THR A 119 -4.22 16.79 -8.84
CA THR A 119 -3.64 16.00 -7.75
C THR A 119 -4.63 14.96 -7.22
N THR A 120 -5.92 15.30 -7.07
CA THR A 120 -6.95 14.37 -6.61
C THR A 120 -7.18 13.27 -7.63
N LEU A 121 -7.16 13.58 -8.93
CA LEU A 121 -7.27 12.57 -9.99
C LEU A 121 -6.13 11.54 -9.93
N PHE A 122 -4.88 11.99 -9.78
CA PHE A 122 -3.73 11.09 -9.63
C PHE A 122 -3.78 10.27 -8.32
N ILE A 123 -4.27 10.88 -7.24
CA ILE A 123 -4.51 10.21 -5.96
C ILE A 123 -5.57 9.11 -6.10
N ILE A 124 -6.67 9.37 -6.82
CA ILE A 124 -7.70 8.37 -7.10
C ILE A 124 -7.10 7.22 -7.91
N LEU A 125 -6.30 7.53 -8.93
CA LEU A 125 -5.63 6.50 -9.73
C LEU A 125 -4.69 5.64 -8.87
N ALA A 126 -3.89 6.25 -8.00
CA ALA A 126 -3.07 5.52 -7.02
C ALA A 126 -3.92 4.65 -6.09
N ALA A 127 -5.03 5.18 -5.56
CA ALA A 127 -5.91 4.44 -4.69
C ALA A 127 -6.55 3.21 -5.38
N ILE A 128 -7.00 3.36 -6.63
CA ILE A 128 -7.59 2.27 -7.43
C ILE A 128 -6.59 1.13 -7.63
N THR A 129 -5.32 1.46 -7.92
CA THR A 129 -4.28 0.44 -8.14
C THR A 129 -4.04 -0.43 -6.90
N LYS A 130 -3.84 0.17 -5.72
CA LYS A 130 -3.61 -0.59 -4.47
C LYS A 130 -4.86 -1.21 -3.86
N SER A 131 -6.04 -0.67 -4.12
CA SER A 131 -7.29 -1.29 -3.69
C SER A 131 -7.78 -2.40 -4.62
N ALA A 132 -7.00 -2.74 -5.67
CA ALA A 132 -7.31 -3.78 -6.65
C ALA A 132 -8.68 -3.59 -7.32
N GLN A 133 -9.08 -2.34 -7.53
CA GLN A 133 -10.32 -2.00 -8.23
C GLN A 133 -10.16 -2.23 -9.74
N ILE A 134 -11.26 -2.45 -10.44
CA ILE A 134 -11.26 -2.60 -11.90
C ILE A 134 -10.73 -1.29 -12.52
N PRO A 135 -9.74 -1.31 -13.43
CA PRO A 135 -9.18 -2.44 -14.20
C PRO A 135 -7.95 -3.16 -13.58
N PHE A 136 -7.42 -2.68 -12.45
CA PHE A 136 -6.20 -3.19 -11.81
C PHE A 136 -6.44 -4.34 -10.82
N SER A 137 -7.50 -5.13 -11.00
CA SER A 137 -7.85 -6.21 -10.06
C SER A 137 -6.99 -7.47 -10.21
N SER A 138 -6.27 -7.62 -11.33
CA SER A 138 -5.56 -8.86 -11.70
C SER A 138 -4.44 -9.29 -10.75
N TRP A 139 -3.84 -8.35 -10.03
CA TRP A 139 -2.74 -8.65 -9.12
C TRP A 139 -3.20 -9.29 -7.81
N LEU A 140 -4.43 -9.05 -7.39
CA LEU A 140 -4.94 -9.54 -6.11
C LEU A 140 -5.13 -11.07 -6.10
N PRO A 141 -5.73 -11.70 -7.13
CA PRO A 141 -5.76 -13.16 -7.23
C PRO A 141 -4.37 -13.79 -7.37
N ALA A 142 -3.44 -13.13 -8.07
CA ALA A 142 -2.07 -13.63 -8.23
C ALA A 142 -1.31 -13.65 -6.91
N ALA A 143 -1.52 -12.65 -6.05
CA ALA A 143 -0.88 -12.54 -4.74
C ALA A 143 -1.28 -13.66 -3.75
N MET A 144 -2.33 -14.43 -4.03
CA MET A 144 -2.72 -15.61 -3.23
C MET A 144 -1.72 -16.77 -3.32
N ALA A 145 -0.65 -16.64 -4.12
CA ALA A 145 0.51 -17.54 -4.06
C ALA A 145 1.32 -17.43 -2.76
N ALA A 146 1.09 -16.36 -1.97
CA ALA A 146 1.66 -16.17 -0.65
C ALA A 146 1.06 -17.16 0.39
N PRO A 147 1.76 -17.43 1.51
CA PRO A 147 1.21 -18.25 2.59
C PRO A 147 -0.08 -17.65 3.18
N THR A 148 -0.98 -18.49 3.69
CA THR A 148 -2.31 -18.07 4.17
C THR A 148 -2.32 -17.00 5.26
N PRO A 149 -1.32 -16.88 6.16
CA PRO A 149 -1.29 -15.77 7.10
C PRO A 149 -0.92 -14.42 6.46
N VAL A 150 -0.20 -14.44 5.34
CA VAL A 150 0.09 -13.22 4.57
C VAL A 150 -1.15 -12.79 3.82
N SER A 151 -1.85 -13.73 3.20
CA SER A 151 -3.07 -13.41 2.46
C SER A 151 -4.13 -12.84 3.42
N SER A 152 -4.25 -13.37 4.64
CA SER A 152 -5.12 -12.77 5.66
C SER A 152 -4.68 -11.35 6.04
N LEU A 153 -3.39 -11.08 6.21
CA LEU A 153 -2.90 -9.74 6.55
C LEU A 153 -3.09 -8.72 5.41
N VAL A 154 -2.61 -9.07 4.21
CA VAL A 154 -2.52 -8.18 3.05
C VAL A 154 -3.90 -7.89 2.45
N HIS A 155 -4.73 -8.93 2.28
CA HIS A 155 -6.02 -8.78 1.60
C HIS A 155 -7.13 -8.26 2.51
N SER A 156 -7.11 -8.58 3.81
CA SER A 156 -8.20 -8.17 4.69
C SER A 156 -8.02 -6.79 5.31
N SER A 157 -6.78 -6.36 5.60
CA SER A 157 -6.61 -5.33 6.64
C SER A 157 -5.68 -4.17 6.32
N THR A 158 -4.79 -4.26 5.33
CA THR A 158 -3.67 -3.31 5.24
C THR A 158 -3.33 -2.77 3.85
N LEU A 159 -3.15 -3.63 2.83
CA LEU A 159 -2.73 -3.15 1.52
C LEU A 159 -3.90 -2.54 0.75
N VAL A 160 -5.03 -3.24 0.71
CA VAL A 160 -6.26 -2.74 0.07
C VAL A 160 -6.84 -1.54 0.83
N THR A 161 -6.78 -1.57 2.16
CA THR A 161 -7.26 -0.48 3.02
C THR A 161 -6.39 0.77 2.93
N ALA A 162 -5.10 0.65 2.57
CA ALA A 162 -4.23 1.81 2.35
C ALA A 162 -4.75 2.73 1.24
N GLY A 163 -5.27 2.18 0.14
CA GLY A 163 -5.85 2.96 -0.95
C GLY A 163 -7.11 3.73 -0.50
N VAL A 164 -8.00 3.05 0.22
CA VAL A 164 -9.23 3.67 0.76
C VAL A 164 -8.90 4.72 1.83
N TYR A 165 -7.92 4.44 2.69
CA TYR A 165 -7.44 5.37 3.71
C TYR A 165 -6.91 6.65 3.06
N LEU A 166 -6.16 6.54 1.97
CA LEU A 166 -5.67 7.69 1.23
C LEU A 166 -6.84 8.53 0.69
N LEU A 167 -7.87 7.91 0.09
CA LEU A 167 -9.08 8.63 -0.36
C LEU A 167 -9.81 9.34 0.79
N PHE A 168 -9.91 8.70 1.96
CA PHE A 168 -10.56 9.32 3.12
C PHE A 168 -9.82 10.57 3.58
N ARG A 169 -8.49 10.61 3.51
CA ARG A 169 -7.71 11.82 3.87
C ARG A 169 -7.88 12.96 2.88
N PHE A 170 -8.14 12.64 1.61
CA PHE A 170 -8.39 13.62 0.56
C PHE A 170 -9.90 13.88 0.36
N SER A 171 -10.77 13.44 1.27
CA SER A 171 -12.22 13.60 1.14
C SER A 171 -12.65 15.06 1.01
N ALA A 172 -11.98 15.97 1.70
CA ALA A 172 -12.28 17.40 1.64
C ALA A 172 -12.05 18.00 0.25
N SER A 173 -11.06 17.50 -0.51
CA SER A 173 -10.82 17.91 -1.91
C SER A 173 -11.70 17.21 -2.94
N LEU A 174 -12.40 16.14 -2.55
CA LEU A 174 -13.36 15.43 -3.38
C LEU A 174 -14.78 16.02 -3.29
N SER A 175 -15.06 16.80 -2.23
CA SER A 175 -16.35 17.48 -1.97
C SER A 175 -16.32 18.94 -2.39
#